data_AF-A0A661JJR9-F1
#
_entry.id   AF-A0A661JJR9-F1
#
_cell.length_a   1.000
_cell.length_b   1.000
_cell.length_c   1.000
_cell.angle_alpha   90.00
_cell.angle_beta   90.00
_cell.angle_gamma   90.00
#
_symmetry.space_group_name_H-M   'P 1'
#
loop_
_entity.id
_entity.type
_entity.pdbx_description
1 polymer ?
#
loop_
_entity_poly.entity_id
_entity_poly.type
_entity_poly.pdbx_seq_one_letter_code
_entity_poly.pdbx_strand_id
1 'polypeptide(L)' 'MEVFERIAVLSLEQATVLPYLTYRLAMDGMRVIRLEHPVYGDPNRRVG' A
#
# COMPACT_ATOMS: atom_id res chain seq x y z
N MET A 1 -5.60 4.83 14.78
CA MET A 1 -6.95 5.18 15.31
C MET A 1 -7.74 3.90 15.44
N GLU A 2 -8.47 3.65 16.53
CA GLU A 2 -9.24 2.40 16.70
C GLU A 2 -10.20 2.11 15.53
N VAL A 3 -10.72 3.16 14.86
CA VAL A 3 -11.63 3.03 13.71
C VAL A 3 -11.03 2.25 12.53
N PHE A 4 -9.70 2.22 12.40
CA PHE A 4 -9.01 1.68 11.24
C PHE A 4 -8.44 0.27 11.45
N GLU A 5 -8.35 -0.20 12.68
CA GLU A 5 -7.67 -1.45 13.05
C GLU A 5 -8.35 -2.71 12.51
N ARG A 6 -9.64 -2.62 12.15
CA ARG A 6 -10.43 -3.74 11.61
C ARG A 6 -10.68 -3.65 10.10
N ILE A 7 -10.08 -2.67 9.43
CA ILE A 7 -10.23 -2.49 7.99
C ILE A 7 -8.99 -3.03 7.28
N ALA A 8 -9.23 -3.87 6.28
CA ALA A 8 -8.20 -4.34 5.36
C ALA A 8 -8.34 -3.64 4.01
N VAL A 9 -7.22 -3.19 3.45
CA VAL A 9 -7.16 -2.55 2.12
C VAL A 9 -6.33 -3.41 1.20
N LEU A 10 -6.88 -3.69 0.02
CA LEU A 10 -6.16 -4.30 -1.09
C LEU A 10 -5.63 -3.20 -2.01
N SER A 11 -4.31 -3.03 -2.03
CA SER A 11 -3.63 -1.96 -2.74
C SER A 11 -3.02 -2.50 -4.04
N LEU A 12 -3.55 -2.08 -5.19
CA LEU A 12 -3.00 -2.40 -6.52
C LEU A 12 -2.19 -1.22 -7.12
N GLU A 13 -2.09 -0.14 -6.37
CA GLU A 13 -1.50 1.09 -6.85
C GLU A 13 0.03 1.07 -6.92
N GLN A 14 0.55 1.87 -7.85
CA GLN A 14 1.99 1.98 -8.16
C GLN A 14 2.35 3.46 -8.37
N ALA A 15 3.64 3.75 -8.59
CA ALA A 15 4.20 5.11 -8.62
C ALA A 15 4.15 5.80 -7.23
N THR A 16 3.83 7.10 -7.13
CA THR A 16 4.18 7.86 -5.91
C THR A 16 2.99 8.22 -5.02
N VAL A 17 1.90 8.76 -5.60
CA VAL A 17 0.83 9.39 -4.82
C VAL A 17 -0.01 8.36 -4.06
N LEU A 18 -0.46 7.30 -4.74
CA LEU A 18 -1.33 6.31 -4.13
C LEU A 18 -0.59 5.38 -3.15
N PRO A 19 0.66 4.95 -3.40
CA PRO A 19 1.43 4.22 -2.39
C PRO A 19 1.72 5.04 -1.13
N TYR A 20 1.84 6.36 -1.26
CA TYR A 20 1.96 7.24 -0.09
C TYR A 20 0.67 7.27 0.75
N LEU A 21 -0.50 7.29 0.10
CA LEU A 21 -1.78 7.22 0.81
C LEU A 21 -1.90 5.93 1.62
N THR A 22 -1.71 4.76 0.99
CA THR A 22 -1.85 3.49 1.71
C THR A 22 -0.74 3.26 2.72
N TYR A 23 0.43 3.85 2.54
CA TYR A 23 1.45 3.94 3.58
C TYR A 23 0.94 4.70 4.82
N ARG A 24 0.30 5.87 4.64
CA ARG A 24 -0.30 6.63 5.76
C ARG A 24 -1.41 5.82 6.45
N LEU A 25 -2.25 5.15 5.68
CA LEU A 25 -3.32 4.28 6.22
C LEU A 25 -2.77 3.11 7.04
N ALA A 26 -1.65 2.52 6.61
CA ALA A 26 -0.96 1.48 7.37
C ALA A 26 -0.41 2.03 8.70
N MET A 27 0.15 3.25 8.69
CA MET A 27 0.59 3.94 9.92
C MET A 27 -0.56 4.21 10.88
N ASP A 28 -1.76 4.45 10.35
CA ASP A 28 -2.97 4.70 11.14
C ASP A 28 -3.62 3.41 11.69
N GLY A 29 -3.05 2.23 11.38
CA GLY A 29 -3.42 0.93 11.93
C GLY A 29 -4.18 0.01 10.97
N MET A 30 -4.38 0.40 9.71
CA MET A 30 -5.06 -0.46 8.73
C MET A 30 -4.18 -1.63 8.28
N ARG A 31 -4.80 -2.77 7.99
CA ARG A 31 -4.10 -3.89 7.34
C ARG A 31 -4.04 -3.64 5.84
N VAL A 32 -2.90 -3.16 5.35
CA VAL A 32 -2.67 -2.95 3.91
C VAL A 32 -2.02 -4.18 3.29
N ILE A 33 -2.66 -4.75 2.27
CA ILE A 33 -2.15 -5.86 1.48
C ILE A 33 -1.84 -5.32 0.09
N ARG A 34 -0.55 -5.21 -0.25
CA ARG A 34 -0.12 -4.77 -1.59
C ARG A 34 -0.11 -5.94 -2.55
N LEU A 35 -0.78 -5.77 -3.70
CA LEU A 35 -0.75 -6.68 -4.83
C LEU A 35 0.15 -6.10 -5.91
N GLU A 36 1.13 -6.88 -6.33
CA GLU A 36 2.08 -6.50 -7.37
C GLU A 36 2.08 -7.53 -8.50
N HIS A 37 2.51 -7.10 -9.69
CA HIS A 37 2.70 -8.02 -10.80
C HIS A 37 3.79 -9.05 -10.44
N PRO A 38 3.53 -10.37 -10.54
CA PRO A 38 4.40 -11.41 -10.01
C PRO A 38 5.80 -11.44 -10.66
N VAL A 39 5.92 -10.94 -11.89
CA VAL A 39 7.20 -10.90 -12.63
C VAL A 39 7.89 -9.53 -12.55
N TYR A 40 7.13 -8.44 -12.47
CA TYR A 40 7.69 -7.10 -12.68
C TYR A 40 7.80 -6.27 -11.40
N GLY A 41 6.96 -6.55 -10.40
CA GLY A 41 6.86 -5.79 -9.16
C GLY A 41 6.36 -4.35 -9.37
N ASP A 42 6.33 -3.58 -8.29
CA ASP A 42 6.22 -2.13 -8.33
C ASP A 42 7.48 -1.52 -9.00
N PRO A 43 7.33 -0.66 -10.04
CA PRO A 43 8.45 0.06 -10.64
C PRO A 43 9.38 0.76 -9.64
N ASN A 44 8.84 1.26 -8.51
CA ASN A 44 9.62 1.89 -7.44
C ASN A 44 10.68 0.96 -6.84
N ARG A 45 10.56 -0.37 -6.99
CA ARG A 45 11.59 -1.33 -6.56
C ARG A 45 12.88 -1.22 -7.37
N ARG A 46 12.86 -0.53 -8.52
CA ARG A 46 14.01 -0.37 -9.43
C ARG A 46 14.61 1.04 -9.43
N VAL A 47 13.85 2.02 -8.95
CA VAL A 47 14.20 3.45 -9.02
C VAL A 47 14.22 4.13 -7.65
N GLY A 48 13.97 3.37 -6.57
CA GLY A 48 13.94 3.86 -5.20
C GLY A 48 15.19 4.61 -4.79
#